data_AF-A0A9P5TIA0-F1
#
_entry.id   AF-A0A9P5TIA0-F1
#
_cell.length_a   1.000
_cell.length_b   1.000
_cell.length_c   1.000
_cell.angle_alpha   90.00
_cell.angle_beta   90.00
_cell.angle_gamma   90.00
#
_symmetry.space_group_name_H-M   'P 1'
#
loop_
_entity.id
_entity.type
_entity.pdbx_description
1 polymer ?
#
loop_
_entity_poly.entity_id
_entity_poly.type
_entity_poly.pdbx_seq_one_letter_code
_entity_poly.pdbx_strand_id
1 'polypeptide(L)'
;MDRFDCNGYLHITMSDHFPSLAGIIITHHLSHWGYLDISITEDVEAIIKERVNMPASKIWEAILLEGIQGQVTEKQVHARWASLNEEQWKMDDDQVKSAIKLLEKKEGHEIEIIPVQLEEGIDAVTFTFKGVLDVVGEEIVKVAMDSTWKTNAAGYELYGFIGELNGQAIPLAFCFTASTNGKAPEGAKDCLLHSVIKYIAKRCPNIEFTLSDKYTTEIDGFQKEIPKARHQLCHWHAITYVEEQLAQDKPPAAYSAPCAHEVFDFIDPTWVPGISAGWLEDSIHEDDAECPKPSIPASVQLTLESILDI
;
A
#
# COMPACT_ATOMS: atom_id res chain seq x y z
N MET A 1 6.01 18.31 -30.86
CA MET A 1 6.73 18.16 -32.13
C MET A 1 6.06 19.10 -33.12
N ASP A 2 6.75 20.16 -33.52
CA ASP A 2 6.17 21.13 -34.43
C ASP A 2 6.01 20.50 -35.81
N ARG A 3 4.80 20.62 -36.37
CA ARG A 3 4.53 20.18 -37.73
C ARG A 3 4.79 21.37 -38.64
N PHE A 4 5.79 21.22 -39.50
CA PHE A 4 6.10 22.22 -40.52
C PHE A 4 5.30 21.91 -41.79
N ASP A 5 4.70 22.93 -42.40
CA ASP A 5 4.02 22.82 -43.68
C ASP A 5 5.03 22.70 -44.85
N CYS A 6 5.89 21.70 -44.76
CA CYS A 6 7.04 21.51 -45.64
C CYS A 6 6.70 20.76 -46.93
N ASN A 7 5.41 20.44 -47.16
CA ASN A 7 4.92 19.61 -48.27
C ASN A 7 5.79 18.37 -48.54
N GLY A 8 6.44 17.85 -47.49
CA GLY A 8 7.33 16.72 -47.59
C GLY A 8 6.55 15.44 -47.82
N TYR A 9 7.15 14.51 -48.56
CA TYR A 9 6.55 13.21 -48.83
C TYR A 9 7.58 12.08 -48.72
N LEU A 10 7.09 10.95 -48.24
CA LEU A 10 7.81 9.68 -48.16
C LEU A 10 7.19 8.74 -49.20
N HIS A 11 7.99 8.32 -50.17
CA HIS A 11 7.58 7.34 -51.18
C HIS A 11 8.35 6.04 -50.95
N ILE A 12 7.62 4.99 -50.57
CA ILE A 12 8.17 3.65 -50.37
C ILE A 12 7.71 2.78 -51.54
N THR A 13 8.65 2.19 -52.26
CA THR A 13 8.38 1.26 -53.35
C THR A 13 8.83 -0.14 -52.93
N MET A 14 7.90 -1.09 -52.99
CA MET A 14 8.16 -2.51 -52.75
C MET A 14 8.00 -3.26 -54.07
N SER A 15 8.84 -4.26 -54.31
CA SER A 15 8.76 -5.11 -55.51
C SER A 15 8.48 -6.56 -55.13
N ASP A 16 7.49 -7.18 -55.77
CA ASP A 16 7.17 -8.60 -55.57
C ASP A 16 8.30 -9.53 -56.06
N HIS A 17 9.17 -9.04 -56.96
CA HIS A 17 10.33 -9.79 -57.44
C HIS A 17 11.50 -9.76 -56.45
N PHE A 18 11.56 -8.75 -55.58
CA PHE A 18 12.59 -8.59 -54.56
C PHE A 18 11.95 -8.16 -53.23
N PRO A 19 11.20 -9.06 -52.57
CA PRO A 19 10.40 -8.72 -51.39
C PRO A 19 11.24 -8.26 -50.18
N SER A 20 12.54 -8.54 -50.18
CA SER A 20 13.49 -8.06 -49.16
C SER A 20 14.06 -6.66 -49.44
N LEU A 21 13.69 -6.02 -50.56
CA LEU A 21 14.31 -4.79 -51.01
C LEU A 21 13.25 -3.68 -51.15
N ALA A 22 13.37 -2.67 -50.29
CA ALA A 22 12.52 -1.50 -50.28
C ALA A 22 13.28 -0.29 -50.86
N GLY A 23 12.70 0.36 -51.87
CA GLY A 23 13.16 1.67 -52.34
C GLY A 23 12.50 2.76 -51.51
N ILE A 24 13.29 3.61 -50.86
CA ILE A 24 12.78 4.70 -50.01
C ILE A 24 13.26 6.03 -50.58
N ILE A 25 12.31 6.92 -50.91
CA ILE A 25 12.58 8.30 -51.30
C ILE A 25 11.90 9.22 -50.29
N ILE A 26 12.67 10.12 -49.68
CA ILE A 26 12.18 11.14 -48.77
C ILE A 26 12.52 12.50 -49.36
N THR A 27 11.51 13.35 -49.50
CA THR A 27 11.68 14.73 -50.00
C THR A 27 11.09 15.71 -48.99
N HIS A 28 11.83 16.78 -48.68
CA HIS A 28 11.36 17.93 -47.89
C HIS A 28 11.52 19.21 -48.71
N HIS A 29 10.48 20.04 -48.83
CA HIS A 29 10.54 21.26 -49.64
C HIS A 29 11.01 22.49 -48.85
N LEU A 30 10.95 22.43 -47.51
CA LEU A 30 11.44 23.46 -46.61
C LEU A 30 12.46 22.86 -45.64
N SER A 31 13.59 23.56 -45.44
CA SER A 31 14.48 23.25 -44.33
C SER A 31 13.78 23.57 -43.01
N HIS A 32 13.56 22.55 -42.21
CA HIS A 32 13.20 22.69 -40.80
C HIS A 32 14.42 22.36 -39.94
N TRP A 33 14.33 22.66 -38.64
CA TRP A 33 15.38 22.31 -37.70
C TRP A 33 15.65 20.80 -37.77
N GLY A 34 16.94 20.44 -37.67
CA GLY A 34 17.39 19.07 -37.76
C GLY A 34 16.71 18.20 -36.69
N TYR A 35 16.57 16.92 -37.00
CA TYR A 35 16.12 15.95 -36.01
C TYR A 35 17.01 16.04 -34.78
N LEU A 36 16.42 16.39 -33.63
CA LEU A 36 17.12 16.37 -32.36
C LEU A 36 17.11 14.93 -31.87
N ASP A 37 18.29 14.33 -31.73
CA ASP A 37 18.39 13.01 -31.14
C ASP A 37 18.00 13.09 -29.66
N ILE A 38 16.91 12.42 -29.33
CA ILE A 38 16.36 12.31 -27.97
C ILE A 38 16.60 10.92 -27.40
N SER A 39 17.45 10.10 -28.02
CA SER A 39 17.80 8.78 -27.51
C SER A 39 18.58 8.86 -26.20
N ILE A 40 18.52 7.76 -25.43
CA ILE A 40 19.32 7.62 -24.22
C ILE A 40 20.78 7.46 -24.66
N THR A 41 21.65 8.34 -24.18
CA THR A 41 23.09 8.29 -24.46
C THR A 41 23.75 7.11 -23.74
N GLU A 42 24.93 6.68 -24.23
CA GLU A 42 25.68 5.59 -23.61
C GLU A 42 26.07 5.89 -22.15
N ASP A 43 26.41 7.14 -21.84
CA ASP A 43 26.75 7.57 -20.49
C ASP A 43 25.53 7.46 -19.55
N VAL A 44 24.35 7.90 -20.00
CA VAL A 44 23.12 7.79 -19.22
C VAL A 44 22.73 6.32 -19.03
N GLU A 45 22.84 5.50 -20.07
CA GLU A 45 22.58 4.06 -20.01
C GLU A 45 23.52 3.35 -19.01
N ALA A 46 24.78 3.77 -18.92
CA ALA A 46 25.75 3.24 -17.97
C ALA A 46 25.34 3.53 -16.52
N ILE A 47 24.90 4.76 -16.22
CA ILE A 47 24.41 5.12 -14.88
C ILE A 47 23.17 4.31 -14.51
N ILE A 48 22.23 4.15 -15.44
CA ILE A 48 21.01 3.37 -15.19
C ILE A 48 21.36 1.93 -14.83
N LYS A 49 22.29 1.30 -15.55
CA LYS A 49 22.73 -0.08 -15.30
C LYS A 49 23.49 -0.22 -13.98
N GLU A 50 24.42 0.68 -13.71
CA GLU A 50 25.20 0.69 -12.46
C GLU A 50 24.29 0.79 -11.23
N ARG A 51 23.23 1.60 -11.35
CA ARG A 51 22.34 1.94 -10.23
C ARG A 51 20.95 1.32 -10.36
N VAL A 52 20.82 0.21 -11.10
CA VAL A 52 19.51 -0.42 -11.41
C VAL A 52 18.69 -0.78 -10.16
N ASN A 53 19.37 -1.06 -9.04
CA ASN A 53 18.75 -1.39 -7.75
C ASN A 53 18.29 -0.15 -6.95
N MET A 54 18.51 1.06 -7.46
CA MET A 54 18.01 2.30 -6.84
C MET A 54 16.66 2.70 -7.45
N PRO A 55 15.85 3.52 -6.76
CA PRO A 55 14.65 4.11 -7.34
C PRO A 55 14.99 4.94 -8.59
N ALA A 56 14.18 4.81 -9.65
CA ALA A 56 14.39 5.53 -10.91
C ALA A 56 14.53 7.06 -10.73
N SER A 57 13.82 7.65 -9.77
CA SER A 57 13.93 9.07 -9.42
C SER A 57 15.32 9.45 -8.92
N LYS A 58 15.98 8.58 -8.13
CA LYS A 58 17.36 8.80 -7.67
C LYS A 58 18.39 8.64 -8.77
N ILE A 59 18.13 7.74 -9.71
CA ILE A 59 18.95 7.62 -10.92
C ILE A 59 18.84 8.90 -11.76
N TRP A 60 17.62 9.43 -11.92
CA TRP A 60 17.39 10.69 -12.61
C TRP A 60 18.08 11.89 -11.92
N GLU A 61 17.96 12.00 -10.60
CA GLU A 61 18.68 13.02 -9.82
C GLU A 61 20.20 12.96 -10.06
N ALA A 62 20.78 11.76 -10.10
CA ALA A 62 22.19 11.57 -10.40
C ALA A 62 22.59 12.03 -11.80
N ILE A 63 21.80 11.67 -12.81
CA ILE A 63 22.02 12.09 -14.20
C ILE A 63 22.01 13.62 -14.33
N LEU A 64 21.09 14.29 -13.61
CA LEU A 64 21.01 15.75 -13.57
C LEU A 64 22.22 16.38 -12.86
N LEU A 65 22.68 15.78 -11.76
CA LEU A 65 23.85 16.26 -11.03
C LEU A 65 25.14 16.15 -11.84
N GLU A 66 25.28 15.10 -12.64
CA GLU A 66 26.43 14.89 -13.52
C GLU A 66 26.35 15.74 -14.80
N GLY A 67 25.20 16.35 -15.10
CA GLY A 67 25.01 17.27 -16.22
C GLY A 67 25.02 16.59 -17.59
N ILE A 68 24.80 15.28 -17.64
CA ILE A 68 24.90 14.45 -18.85
C ILE A 68 23.55 14.13 -19.49
N GLN A 69 22.44 14.69 -18.98
CA GLN A 69 21.08 14.36 -19.41
C GLN A 69 20.83 14.66 -20.90
N GLY A 70 21.51 15.68 -21.47
CA GLY A 70 21.23 16.14 -22.82
C GLY A 70 19.75 16.48 -23.02
N GLN A 71 19.08 15.72 -23.91
CA GLN A 71 17.64 15.84 -24.21
C GLN A 71 16.81 14.69 -23.62
N VAL A 72 17.45 13.79 -22.87
CA VAL A 72 16.78 12.67 -22.21
C VAL A 72 15.83 13.19 -21.15
N THR A 73 14.65 12.58 -21.08
CA THR A 73 13.63 12.89 -20.08
C THR A 73 13.62 11.87 -18.96
N GLU A 74 13.16 12.29 -17.78
CA GLU A 74 12.92 11.39 -16.64
C GLU A 74 12.08 10.16 -17.02
N LYS A 75 11.06 10.34 -17.87
CA LYS A 75 10.21 9.25 -18.34
C LYS A 75 10.98 8.20 -19.13
N GLN A 76 11.96 8.60 -19.93
CA GLN A 76 12.80 7.66 -20.68
C GLN A 76 13.72 6.88 -19.75
N VAL A 77 14.31 7.56 -18.76
CA VAL A 77 15.09 6.89 -17.71
C VAL A 77 14.24 5.88 -16.95
N HIS A 78 13.03 6.26 -16.55
CA HIS A 78 12.11 5.38 -15.85
C HIS A 78 11.69 4.18 -16.70
N ALA A 79 11.38 4.39 -17.99
CA ALA A 79 11.03 3.31 -18.90
C ALA A 79 12.20 2.33 -19.10
N ARG A 80 13.43 2.85 -19.22
CA ARG A 80 14.62 2.02 -19.39
C ARG A 80 14.97 1.24 -18.13
N TRP A 81 14.93 1.90 -16.97
CA TRP A 81 15.07 1.26 -15.66
C TRP A 81 14.03 0.16 -15.43
N ALA A 82 12.77 0.40 -15.81
CA ALA A 82 11.69 -0.59 -15.69
C ALA A 82 11.95 -1.81 -16.58
N SER A 83 12.39 -1.61 -17.83
CA SER A 83 12.77 -2.70 -18.75
C SER A 83 13.88 -3.57 -18.18
N LEU A 84 14.93 -2.96 -17.61
CA LEU A 84 16.04 -3.72 -17.02
C LEU A 84 15.61 -4.51 -15.78
N ASN A 85 14.75 -3.92 -14.93
CA ASN A 85 14.18 -4.63 -13.79
C ASN A 85 13.23 -5.74 -14.23
N GLU A 86 12.43 -5.54 -15.28
CA GLU A 86 11.57 -6.59 -15.83
C GLU A 86 12.39 -7.78 -16.30
N GLU A 87 13.48 -7.56 -17.05
CA GLU A 87 14.41 -8.61 -17.49
C GLU A 87 15.03 -9.40 -16.31
N GLN A 88 15.26 -8.73 -15.18
CA GLN A 88 15.87 -9.34 -14.00
C GLN A 88 14.87 -10.12 -13.13
N TRP A 89 13.67 -9.57 -12.93
CA TRP A 89 12.74 -10.03 -11.89
C TRP A 89 11.51 -10.77 -12.44
N LYS A 90 11.11 -10.51 -13.69
CA LYS A 90 9.93 -11.14 -14.29
C LYS A 90 10.27 -12.53 -14.81
N MET A 91 9.63 -13.55 -14.25
CA MET A 91 9.80 -14.97 -14.62
C MET A 91 8.56 -15.59 -15.28
N ASP A 92 7.46 -14.84 -15.31
CA ASP A 92 6.20 -15.21 -15.96
C ASP A 92 5.41 -13.93 -16.31
N ASP A 93 4.48 -14.01 -17.27
CA ASP A 93 3.56 -12.91 -17.57
C ASP A 93 2.46 -12.79 -16.50
N ASP A 94 2.13 -13.91 -15.84
CA ASP A 94 1.30 -13.93 -14.64
C ASP A 94 2.13 -13.49 -13.44
N GLN A 95 1.72 -12.39 -12.79
CA GLN A 95 2.48 -11.77 -11.70
C GLN A 95 2.65 -12.69 -10.49
N VAL A 96 1.65 -13.52 -10.20
CA VAL A 96 1.63 -14.44 -9.05
C VAL A 96 2.59 -15.59 -9.31
N LYS A 97 2.48 -16.19 -10.50
CA LYS A 97 3.40 -17.25 -10.92
C LYS A 97 4.82 -16.73 -11.03
N SER A 98 5.01 -15.49 -11.49
CA SER A 98 6.32 -14.85 -11.53
C SER A 98 6.92 -14.71 -10.13
N ALA A 99 6.13 -14.24 -9.16
CA ALA A 99 6.57 -14.11 -7.76
C ALA A 99 6.89 -15.48 -7.15
N ILE A 100 6.02 -16.48 -7.34
CA ILE A 100 6.24 -17.86 -6.88
C ILE A 100 7.53 -18.42 -7.48
N LYS A 101 7.73 -18.33 -8.81
CA LYS A 101 8.96 -18.81 -9.46
C LYS A 101 10.22 -18.12 -8.93
N LEU A 102 10.15 -16.81 -8.67
CA LEU A 102 11.26 -16.05 -8.11
C LEU A 102 11.61 -16.56 -6.71
N LEU A 103 10.60 -16.84 -5.88
CA LEU A 103 10.78 -17.40 -4.55
C LEU A 103 11.26 -18.85 -4.60
N GLU A 104 10.65 -19.72 -5.41
CA GLU A 104 11.08 -21.11 -5.62
C GLU A 104 12.54 -21.20 -6.08
N LYS A 105 13.00 -20.28 -6.95
CA LYS A 105 14.41 -20.17 -7.35
C LYS A 105 15.34 -19.85 -6.16
N LYS A 106 14.82 -19.20 -5.12
CA LYS A 106 15.54 -18.81 -3.89
C LYS A 106 15.27 -19.75 -2.71
N GLU A 107 14.28 -20.62 -2.82
CA GLU A 107 13.88 -21.57 -1.80
C GLU A 107 15.04 -22.51 -1.45
N GLY A 108 15.19 -22.78 -0.15
CA GLY A 108 16.27 -23.62 0.38
C GLY A 108 17.63 -22.93 0.47
N HIS A 109 17.84 -21.78 -0.20
CA HIS A 109 19.08 -21.01 -0.14
C HIS A 109 18.94 -19.75 0.73
N GLU A 110 17.86 -18.99 0.57
CA GLU A 110 17.66 -17.69 1.24
C GLU A 110 16.28 -17.57 1.93
N ILE A 111 15.29 -18.35 1.50
CA ILE A 111 13.92 -18.28 2.01
C ILE A 111 13.35 -19.65 2.38
N GLU A 112 12.27 -19.63 3.18
CA GLU A 112 11.40 -20.76 3.50
C GLU A 112 9.95 -20.35 3.20
N ILE A 113 9.25 -21.16 2.40
CA ILE A 113 7.82 -20.94 2.11
C ILE A 113 6.99 -21.39 3.31
N ILE A 114 6.09 -20.52 3.74
CA ILE A 114 5.17 -20.80 4.85
C ILE A 114 3.98 -21.56 4.28
N PRO A 115 3.68 -22.78 4.77
CA PRO A 115 2.48 -23.50 4.34
C PRO A 115 1.24 -22.82 4.92
N VAL A 116 0.31 -22.43 4.04
CA VAL A 116 -0.93 -21.76 4.41
C VAL A 116 -2.16 -22.46 3.85
N GLN A 117 -3.28 -22.31 4.54
CA GLN A 117 -4.58 -22.73 4.02
C GLN A 117 -5.09 -21.65 3.05
N LEU A 118 -5.20 -22.01 1.77
CA LEU A 118 -5.77 -21.17 0.72
C LEU A 118 -7.20 -21.59 0.44
N GLU A 119 -8.11 -20.63 0.53
CA GLU A 119 -9.52 -20.79 0.15
C GLU A 119 -9.73 -20.37 -1.31
N GLU A 120 -10.82 -20.84 -1.93
CA GLU A 120 -11.14 -20.45 -3.32
C GLU A 120 -11.25 -18.92 -3.44
N GLY A 121 -10.65 -18.35 -4.49
CA GLY A 121 -10.72 -16.92 -4.78
C GLY A 121 -9.74 -16.04 -4.00
N ILE A 122 -8.86 -16.65 -3.18
CA ILE A 122 -7.70 -16.00 -2.58
C ILE A 122 -6.43 -16.54 -3.22
N ASP A 123 -5.61 -15.63 -3.73
CA ASP A 123 -4.23 -15.94 -4.07
C ASP A 123 -3.35 -15.43 -2.93
N ALA A 124 -2.35 -16.22 -2.54
CA ALA A 124 -1.33 -15.75 -1.62
C ALA A 124 0.03 -16.40 -1.83
N VAL A 125 1.05 -15.66 -1.41
CA VAL A 125 2.44 -16.10 -1.35
C VAL A 125 3.00 -15.69 0.00
N THR A 126 3.38 -16.67 0.80
CA THR A 126 3.79 -16.46 2.20
C THR A 126 5.16 -17.08 2.45
N PHE A 127 6.09 -16.31 3.01
CA PHE A 127 7.46 -16.77 3.21
C PHE A 127 8.15 -16.08 4.39
N THR A 128 9.23 -16.69 4.86
CA THR A 128 10.21 -16.11 5.79
C THR A 128 11.61 -16.25 5.20
N PHE A 129 12.56 -15.46 5.69
CA PHE A 129 13.97 -15.73 5.45
C PHE A 129 14.42 -16.95 6.23
N LYS A 130 15.25 -17.78 5.59
CA LYS A 130 15.67 -19.06 6.15
C LYS A 130 16.46 -18.86 7.45
N GLY A 131 16.07 -19.58 8.49
CA GLY A 131 16.74 -19.58 9.79
C GLY A 131 16.48 -18.36 10.67
N VAL A 132 15.79 -17.32 10.18
CA VAL A 132 15.49 -16.14 11.02
C VAL A 132 14.67 -16.54 12.24
N LEU A 133 13.55 -17.24 12.04
CA LEU A 133 12.70 -17.67 13.14
C LEU A 133 13.39 -18.67 14.08
N ASP A 134 14.31 -19.49 13.56
CA ASP A 134 15.07 -20.45 14.38
C ASP A 134 16.14 -19.76 15.23
N VAL A 135 16.70 -18.65 14.75
CA VAL A 135 17.74 -17.89 15.44
C VAL A 135 17.14 -16.96 16.48
N VAL A 136 16.09 -16.22 16.13
CA VAL A 136 15.56 -15.16 17.01
C VAL A 136 14.30 -15.56 17.77
N GLY A 137 13.61 -16.64 17.37
CA GLY A 137 12.25 -16.92 17.80
C GLY A 137 12.07 -17.02 19.32
N GLU A 138 13.01 -17.64 20.04
CA GLU A 138 12.94 -17.73 21.50
C GLU A 138 13.11 -16.37 22.21
N GLU A 139 13.73 -15.38 21.56
CA GLU A 139 13.96 -14.06 22.13
C GLU A 139 12.85 -13.05 21.76
N ILE A 140 11.99 -13.38 20.79
CA ILE A 140 10.90 -12.49 20.38
C ILE A 140 9.81 -12.46 21.46
N VAL A 141 9.69 -11.32 22.13
CA VAL A 141 8.63 -11.02 23.11
C VAL A 141 7.49 -10.21 22.51
N LYS A 142 7.76 -9.46 21.43
CA LYS A 142 6.81 -8.55 20.80
C LYS A 142 6.77 -8.77 19.29
N VAL A 143 5.56 -8.91 18.74
CA VAL A 143 5.34 -9.00 17.29
C VAL A 143 4.36 -7.93 16.85
N ALA A 144 4.71 -7.20 15.80
CA ALA A 144 3.81 -6.32 15.08
C ALA A 144 3.46 -6.90 13.72
N MET A 145 2.23 -6.68 13.27
CA MET A 145 1.79 -6.90 11.90
C MET A 145 1.33 -5.57 11.33
N ASP A 146 1.66 -5.33 10.07
CA ASP A 146 1.15 -4.18 9.32
C ASP A 146 0.92 -4.58 7.87
N SER A 147 0.04 -3.86 7.18
CA SER A 147 -0.29 -4.12 5.79
C SER A 147 -0.16 -2.88 4.92
N THR A 148 0.19 -3.09 3.67
CA THR A 148 0.16 -2.04 2.64
C THR A 148 -0.59 -2.53 1.41
N TRP A 149 -1.45 -1.66 0.88
CA TRP A 149 -2.38 -1.96 -0.21
C TRP A 149 -1.88 -1.41 -1.55
N LYS A 150 -2.38 -1.97 -2.66
CA LYS A 150 -2.05 -1.54 -4.04
C LYS A 150 -0.54 -1.62 -4.32
N THR A 151 0.10 -2.65 -3.80
CA THR A 151 1.54 -2.91 -3.99
C THR A 151 1.89 -3.26 -5.43
N ASN A 152 0.92 -3.72 -6.22
CA ASN A 152 1.05 -3.97 -7.65
C ASN A 152 -0.23 -3.59 -8.41
N ALA A 153 -0.15 -3.68 -9.75
CA ALA A 153 -1.28 -3.39 -10.65
C ALA A 153 -2.46 -4.36 -10.48
N ALA A 154 -2.23 -5.55 -9.90
CA ALA A 154 -3.26 -6.54 -9.62
C ALA A 154 -3.97 -6.33 -8.26
N GLY A 155 -3.63 -5.26 -7.52
CA GLY A 155 -4.31 -4.91 -6.28
C GLY A 155 -3.91 -5.76 -5.07
N TYR A 156 -2.72 -6.38 -5.11
CA TYR A 156 -2.21 -7.14 -3.98
C TYR A 156 -1.94 -6.28 -2.76
N GLU A 157 -2.10 -6.91 -1.61
CA GLU A 157 -1.76 -6.41 -0.29
C GLU A 157 -0.56 -7.19 0.25
N LEU A 158 0.38 -6.47 0.86
CA LEU A 158 1.54 -7.05 1.53
C LEU A 158 1.39 -6.86 3.03
N TYR A 159 1.33 -7.97 3.75
CA TYR A 159 1.47 -8.04 5.20
C TYR A 159 2.93 -8.29 5.57
N GLY A 160 3.46 -7.48 6.47
CA GLY A 160 4.76 -7.68 7.11
C GLY A 160 4.60 -8.04 8.58
N PHE A 161 5.28 -9.10 9.02
CA PHE A 161 5.37 -9.47 10.42
C PHE A 161 6.76 -9.10 10.94
N ILE A 162 6.81 -8.29 11.99
CA ILE A 162 8.04 -7.73 12.53
C ILE A 162 8.15 -8.06 14.02
N GLY A 163 9.25 -8.67 14.41
CA GLY A 163 9.62 -8.89 15.80
C GLY A 163 10.50 -7.76 16.31
N GLU A 164 10.41 -7.46 17.60
CA GLU A 164 11.41 -6.62 18.27
C GLU A 164 12.47 -7.51 18.92
N LEU A 165 13.74 -7.19 18.69
CA LEU A 165 14.88 -7.84 19.32
C LEU A 165 15.98 -6.80 19.60
N ASN A 166 16.32 -6.60 20.87
CA ASN A 166 17.41 -5.69 21.31
C ASN A 166 17.28 -4.27 20.73
N GLY A 167 16.07 -3.73 20.67
CA GLY A 167 15.75 -2.42 20.11
C GLY A 167 15.77 -2.36 18.58
N GLN A 168 15.87 -3.49 17.90
CA GLN A 168 15.85 -3.60 16.44
C GLN A 168 14.58 -4.29 15.95
N ALA A 169 14.12 -3.86 14.77
CA ALA A 169 13.02 -4.50 14.06
C ALA A 169 13.57 -5.63 13.19
N ILE A 170 13.11 -6.85 13.43
CA ILE A 170 13.50 -8.05 12.67
C ILE A 170 12.31 -8.53 11.84
N PRO A 171 12.41 -8.64 10.50
CA PRO A 171 11.34 -9.19 9.69
C PRO A 171 11.21 -10.69 9.95
N LEU A 172 10.05 -11.12 10.43
CA LEU A 172 9.75 -12.51 10.78
C LEU A 172 9.08 -13.27 9.64
N ALA A 173 8.20 -12.61 8.89
CA ALA A 173 7.51 -13.20 7.74
C ALA A 173 6.88 -12.13 6.87
N PHE A 174 6.53 -12.54 5.65
CA PHE A 174 5.75 -11.75 4.71
C PHE A 174 4.58 -12.58 4.17
N CYS A 175 3.43 -11.93 3.98
CA CYS A 175 2.27 -12.52 3.31
C CYS A 175 1.76 -11.57 2.24
N PHE A 176 1.89 -11.99 0.98
CA PHE A 176 1.39 -11.26 -0.17
C PHE A 176 0.08 -11.89 -0.62
N THR A 177 -1.02 -11.14 -0.65
CA THR A 177 -2.34 -11.71 -0.94
C THR A 177 -3.25 -10.78 -1.73
N ALA A 178 -4.16 -11.37 -2.51
CA ALA A 178 -5.24 -10.67 -3.20
C ALA A 178 -6.49 -11.54 -3.29
N SER A 179 -7.65 -10.88 -3.31
CA SER A 179 -8.91 -11.49 -3.75
C SER A 179 -8.98 -11.40 -5.27
N THR A 180 -9.02 -12.53 -5.97
CA THR A 180 -8.78 -12.57 -7.42
C THR A 180 -10.02 -12.53 -8.29
N ASN A 181 -11.12 -13.13 -7.83
CA ASN A 181 -12.29 -13.38 -8.68
C ASN A 181 -13.63 -13.09 -7.99
N GLY A 182 -13.59 -12.48 -6.80
CA GLY A 182 -14.79 -12.15 -6.01
C GLY A 182 -15.54 -13.37 -5.47
N LYS A 183 -14.96 -14.58 -5.56
CA LYS A 183 -15.53 -15.81 -5.01
C LYS A 183 -15.00 -16.17 -3.63
N ALA A 184 -14.11 -15.34 -3.07
CA ALA A 184 -13.56 -15.54 -1.75
C ALA A 184 -14.70 -15.67 -0.73
N PRO A 185 -14.80 -16.79 0.03
CA PRO A 185 -15.78 -16.90 1.08
C PRO A 185 -15.52 -15.87 2.18
N GLU A 186 -16.56 -15.56 2.96
CA GLU A 186 -16.41 -14.72 4.14
C GLU A 186 -15.38 -15.35 5.09
N GLY A 187 -14.43 -14.54 5.57
CA GLY A 187 -13.32 -14.99 6.42
C GLY A 187 -12.19 -15.73 5.70
N ALA A 188 -12.20 -15.84 4.37
CA ALA A 188 -11.11 -16.49 3.61
C ALA A 188 -9.73 -15.89 3.92
N LYS A 189 -9.68 -14.56 3.98
CA LYS A 189 -8.46 -13.81 4.33
C LYS A 189 -8.05 -14.04 5.79
N ASP A 190 -9.01 -14.14 6.69
CA ASP A 190 -8.75 -14.43 8.11
C ASP A 190 -8.11 -15.81 8.25
N CYS A 191 -8.61 -16.83 7.55
CA CYS A 191 -8.03 -18.18 7.51
C CYS A 191 -6.57 -18.18 7.02
N LEU A 192 -6.28 -17.40 5.98
CA LEU A 192 -4.92 -17.22 5.47
C LEU A 192 -4.00 -16.59 6.53
N LEU A 193 -4.41 -15.45 7.11
CA LEU A 193 -3.58 -14.74 8.09
C LEU A 193 -3.40 -15.53 9.38
N HIS A 194 -4.42 -16.24 9.86
CA HIS A 194 -4.31 -17.18 10.97
C HIS A 194 -3.25 -18.25 10.70
N SER A 195 -3.18 -18.78 9.48
CA SER A 195 -2.17 -19.78 9.12
C SER A 195 -0.75 -19.23 9.28
N VAL A 196 -0.51 -17.99 8.87
CA VAL A 196 0.80 -17.33 8.99
C VAL A 196 1.12 -17.00 10.45
N ILE A 197 0.18 -16.40 11.18
CA ILE A 197 0.36 -16.06 12.61
C ILE A 197 0.65 -17.31 13.42
N LYS A 198 -0.09 -18.40 13.19
CA LYS A 198 0.12 -19.70 13.83
C LYS A 198 1.50 -20.26 13.55
N TYR A 199 1.99 -20.11 12.32
CA TYR A 199 3.32 -20.58 11.94
C TYR A 199 4.42 -19.81 12.69
N ILE A 200 4.27 -18.49 12.86
CA ILE A 200 5.18 -17.65 13.66
C ILE A 200 5.08 -18.01 15.14
N ALA A 201 3.88 -18.08 15.70
CA ALA A 201 3.63 -18.36 17.12
C ALA A 201 4.24 -19.70 17.57
N LYS A 202 4.28 -20.70 16.69
CA LYS A 202 4.95 -21.98 16.96
C LYS A 202 6.47 -21.87 17.14
N ARG A 203 7.11 -20.91 16.48
CA ARG A 203 8.56 -20.70 16.51
C ARG A 203 8.98 -19.57 17.46
N CYS A 204 8.04 -18.70 17.80
CA CYS A 204 8.22 -17.62 18.77
C CYS A 204 7.34 -17.87 20.01
N PRO A 205 7.73 -18.80 20.90
CA PRO A 205 6.86 -19.23 22.01
C PRO A 205 6.69 -18.18 23.12
N ASN A 206 7.56 -17.17 23.17
CA ASN A 206 7.65 -16.19 24.24
C ASN A 206 6.98 -14.85 23.92
N ILE A 207 6.12 -14.81 22.90
CA ILE A 207 5.38 -13.60 22.54
C ILE A 207 4.41 -13.22 23.68
N GLU A 208 4.63 -12.06 24.28
CA GLU A 208 3.78 -11.46 25.31
C GLU A 208 2.98 -10.26 24.80
N PHE A 209 3.40 -9.63 23.70
CA PHE A 209 2.76 -8.45 23.13
C PHE A 209 2.56 -8.59 21.62
N THR A 210 1.36 -8.24 21.15
CA THR A 210 1.04 -8.18 19.73
C THR A 210 0.52 -6.81 19.34
N LEU A 211 0.84 -6.36 18.13
CA LEU A 211 0.46 -5.05 17.62
C LEU A 211 -0.02 -5.14 16.18
N SER A 212 -1.07 -4.40 15.87
CA SER A 212 -1.63 -4.32 14.51
C SER A 212 -2.31 -2.97 14.27
N ASP A 213 -2.78 -2.69 13.06
CA ASP A 213 -3.76 -1.61 12.88
C ASP A 213 -5.12 -2.04 13.48
N LYS A 214 -6.09 -1.15 13.47
CA LYS A 214 -7.48 -1.32 13.97
C LYS A 214 -8.32 -2.33 13.19
N TYR A 215 -7.75 -3.08 12.25
CA TYR A 215 -8.50 -4.03 11.43
C TYR A 215 -8.85 -5.28 12.23
N THR A 216 -10.14 -5.63 12.27
CA THR A 216 -10.66 -6.77 13.04
C THR A 216 -10.00 -8.08 12.66
N THR A 217 -9.78 -8.34 11.37
CA THR A 217 -9.04 -9.50 10.86
C THR A 217 -7.66 -9.67 11.53
N GLU A 218 -6.96 -8.57 11.76
CA GLU A 218 -5.61 -8.60 12.36
C GLU A 218 -5.67 -8.87 13.87
N ILE A 219 -6.58 -8.18 14.55
CA ILE A 219 -6.82 -8.29 15.98
C ILE A 219 -7.27 -9.72 16.32
N ASP A 220 -8.27 -10.23 15.61
CA ASP A 220 -8.84 -11.55 15.82
C ASP A 220 -7.80 -12.65 15.57
N GLY A 221 -6.95 -12.46 14.56
CA GLY A 221 -5.87 -13.40 14.28
C GLY A 221 -4.84 -13.51 15.38
N PHE A 222 -4.40 -12.38 15.96
CA PHE A 222 -3.51 -12.41 17.11
C PHE A 222 -4.18 -12.97 18.35
N GLN A 223 -5.42 -12.58 18.64
CA GLN A 223 -6.16 -13.09 19.81
C GLN A 223 -6.39 -14.60 19.74
N LYS A 224 -6.65 -15.12 18.53
CA LYS A 224 -6.90 -16.55 18.33
C LYS A 224 -5.62 -17.39 18.45
N GLU A 225 -4.55 -16.99 17.77
CA GLU A 225 -3.34 -17.82 17.66
C GLU A 225 -2.32 -17.53 18.77
N ILE A 226 -2.39 -16.36 19.42
CA ILE A 226 -1.53 -15.96 20.54
C ILE A 226 -2.37 -15.40 21.71
N PRO A 227 -3.30 -16.18 22.28
CA PRO A 227 -4.31 -15.69 23.23
C PRO A 227 -3.76 -15.18 24.56
N LYS A 228 -2.51 -15.53 24.90
CA LYS A 228 -1.85 -15.06 26.13
C LYS A 228 -1.21 -13.69 25.96
N ALA A 229 -0.95 -13.28 24.72
CA ALA A 229 -0.32 -12.00 24.46
C ALA A 229 -1.31 -10.86 24.68
N ARG A 230 -0.81 -9.74 25.19
CA ARG A 230 -1.56 -8.49 25.29
C ARG A 230 -1.55 -7.81 23.94
N HIS A 231 -2.71 -7.80 23.29
CA HIS A 231 -2.89 -7.09 22.04
C HIS A 231 -2.99 -5.57 22.26
N GLN A 232 -2.33 -4.79 21.41
CA GLN A 232 -2.36 -3.33 21.43
C GLN A 232 -2.51 -2.80 20.01
N LEU A 233 -3.26 -1.72 19.83
CA LEU A 233 -3.24 -1.00 18.57
C LEU A 233 -1.87 -0.37 18.33
N CYS A 234 -1.42 -0.38 17.08
CA CYS A 234 -0.20 0.31 16.67
C CYS A 234 -0.31 1.79 17.02
N HIS A 235 0.61 2.26 17.86
CA HIS A 235 0.59 3.63 18.37
C HIS A 235 0.64 4.67 17.25
N TRP A 236 1.45 4.40 16.21
CA TRP A 236 1.53 5.29 15.05
C TRP A 236 0.20 5.40 14.32
N HIS A 237 -0.44 4.26 13.99
CA HIS A 237 -1.77 4.28 13.35
C HIS A 237 -2.83 4.96 14.21
N ALA A 238 -2.81 4.74 15.53
CA ALA A 238 -3.75 5.36 16.45
C ALA A 238 -3.59 6.89 16.49
N ILE A 239 -2.36 7.39 16.61
CA ILE A 239 -2.09 8.84 16.59
C ILE A 239 -2.45 9.43 15.24
N THR A 240 -1.96 8.86 14.14
CA THR A 240 -2.23 9.36 12.78
C THR A 240 -3.73 9.45 12.53
N TYR A 241 -4.49 8.43 12.93
CA TYR A 241 -5.95 8.46 12.80
C TYR A 241 -6.60 9.61 13.59
N VAL A 242 -6.17 9.84 14.83
CA VAL A 242 -6.68 10.95 15.65
C VAL A 242 -6.30 12.30 15.04
N GLU A 243 -5.05 12.48 14.63
CA GLU A 243 -4.57 13.71 14.00
C GLU A 243 -5.31 14.02 12.69
N GLU A 244 -5.48 13.02 11.82
CA GLU A 244 -6.25 13.14 10.58
C GLU A 244 -7.71 13.51 10.84
N GLN A 245 -8.32 12.94 11.88
CA GLN A 245 -9.70 13.23 12.23
C GLN A 245 -9.86 14.63 12.82
N LEU A 246 -8.91 15.09 13.64
CA LEU A 246 -8.90 16.43 14.22
C LEU A 246 -8.58 17.51 13.18
N ALA A 247 -7.78 17.19 12.16
CA ALA A 247 -7.45 18.11 11.08
C ALA A 247 -8.58 18.28 10.05
N GLN A 248 -9.61 17.43 10.07
CA GLN A 248 -10.74 17.56 9.17
C GLN A 248 -11.65 18.71 9.60
N ASP A 249 -11.86 19.67 8.70
CA ASP A 249 -12.86 20.75 8.83
C ASP A 249 -14.28 20.25 8.52
N LYS A 250 -14.64 19.09 9.11
CA LYS A 250 -15.97 18.49 8.98
C LYS A 250 -16.58 18.44 10.36
N PRO A 251 -17.85 18.87 10.52
CA PRO A 251 -18.54 18.70 11.79
C PRO A 251 -18.56 17.21 12.15
N PRO A 252 -18.30 16.85 13.41
CA PRO A 252 -18.33 15.46 13.83
C PRO A 252 -19.71 14.86 13.56
N ALA A 253 -19.75 13.56 13.29
CA ALA A 253 -21.01 12.83 13.21
C ALA A 253 -21.83 13.04 14.50
N ALA A 254 -23.15 13.06 14.38
CA ALA A 254 -24.02 13.16 15.54
C ALA A 254 -23.72 11.99 16.50
N TYR A 255 -23.28 12.32 17.72
CA TYR A 255 -22.99 11.35 18.75
C TYR A 255 -24.18 11.20 19.70
N SER A 256 -24.56 9.96 20.02
CA SER A 256 -25.62 9.62 20.97
C SER A 256 -25.03 8.77 22.08
N ALA A 257 -24.85 9.36 23.27
CA ALA A 257 -24.40 8.61 24.45
C ALA A 257 -25.33 7.46 24.84
N PRO A 258 -26.68 7.59 24.76
CA PRO A 258 -27.56 6.47 24.99
C PRO A 258 -27.31 5.30 24.03
N CYS A 259 -27.17 5.57 22.73
CA CYS A 259 -26.87 4.53 21.75
C CYS A 259 -25.48 3.93 21.95
N ALA A 260 -24.50 4.74 22.36
CA ALA A 260 -23.16 4.26 22.67
C ALA A 260 -23.14 3.38 23.92
N HIS A 261 -23.90 3.74 24.97
CA HIS A 261 -24.05 2.97 26.21
C HIS A 261 -24.73 1.61 25.98
N GLU A 262 -25.69 1.54 25.06
CA GLU A 262 -26.30 0.26 24.65
C GLU A 262 -25.27 -0.73 24.07
N VAL A 263 -24.25 -0.21 23.37
CA VAL A 263 -23.17 -1.02 22.81
C VAL A 263 -22.04 -1.24 23.82
N PHE A 264 -21.76 -0.24 24.66
CA PHE A 264 -20.64 -0.17 25.57
C PHE A 264 -21.09 0.38 26.94
N ASP A 265 -21.41 -0.53 27.86
CA ASP A 265 -21.96 -0.23 29.19
C ASP A 265 -21.08 0.67 30.07
N PHE A 266 -19.77 0.74 29.80
CA PHE A 266 -18.85 1.63 30.51
C PHE A 266 -18.96 3.10 30.10
N ILE A 267 -19.62 3.42 28.98
CA ILE A 267 -19.82 4.80 28.53
C ILE A 267 -20.96 5.42 29.34
N ASP A 268 -20.74 6.54 30.00
CA ASP A 268 -21.82 7.25 30.70
C ASP A 268 -22.90 7.71 29.69
N PRO A 269 -24.18 7.29 29.82
CA PRO A 269 -25.24 7.66 28.89
C PRO A 269 -25.57 9.16 28.90
N THR A 270 -25.05 9.90 29.88
CA THR A 270 -25.15 11.36 29.98
C THR A 270 -23.93 12.09 29.44
N TRP A 271 -22.90 11.37 28.99
CA TRP A 271 -21.70 11.98 28.43
C TRP A 271 -22.02 12.72 27.14
N VAL A 272 -21.70 14.01 27.09
CA VAL A 272 -21.82 14.82 25.88
C VAL A 272 -20.40 15.16 25.43
N PRO A 273 -20.02 14.89 24.17
CA PRO A 273 -18.74 15.35 23.65
C PRO A 273 -18.69 16.87 23.81
N GLY A 274 -17.62 17.39 24.40
CA GLY A 274 -17.39 18.82 24.53
C GLY A 274 -17.18 19.44 23.16
N ILE A 275 -18.27 19.70 22.43
CA ILE A 275 -18.27 20.54 21.25
C ILE A 275 -18.31 21.96 21.83
N SER A 276 -17.17 22.67 21.81
CA SER A 276 -17.22 24.13 21.83
C SER A 276 -18.08 24.52 20.64
N ALA A 277 -19.35 24.84 20.88
CA ALA A 277 -20.23 25.28 19.83
C ALA A 277 -19.52 26.48 19.20
N GLY A 278 -19.13 26.44 17.92
CA GLY A 278 -18.18 27.40 17.32
C GLY A 278 -18.60 28.87 17.32
N TRP A 279 -19.66 29.23 18.06
CA TRP A 279 -20.10 30.58 18.40
C TRP A 279 -19.74 31.00 19.84
N LEU A 280 -19.24 30.08 20.67
CA LEU A 280 -18.77 30.31 22.04
C LEU A 280 -17.24 30.41 22.02
N GLU A 281 -16.66 31.46 22.59
CA GLU A 281 -15.21 31.49 22.84
C GLU A 281 -14.84 30.41 23.85
N ASP A 282 -13.68 29.77 23.63
CA ASP A 282 -13.19 28.72 24.52
C ASP A 282 -13.12 29.20 25.97
N SER A 283 -13.68 28.40 26.88
CA SER A 283 -13.75 28.65 28.34
C SER A 283 -14.83 29.64 28.83
N ILE A 284 -15.77 30.04 27.98
CA ILE A 284 -16.95 30.83 28.40
C ILE A 284 -18.16 29.90 28.55
N HIS A 285 -18.93 30.03 29.64
CA HIS A 285 -20.19 29.28 29.83
C HIS A 285 -21.29 29.89 28.96
N GLU A 286 -22.28 29.11 28.49
CA GLU A 286 -23.34 29.62 27.59
C GLU A 286 -24.11 30.82 28.16
N ASP A 287 -24.25 30.88 29.48
CA ASP A 287 -24.94 31.98 30.18
C ASP A 287 -24.13 33.29 30.22
N ASP A 288 -22.82 33.21 29.99
CA ASP A 288 -21.88 34.34 30.04
C ASP A 288 -21.49 34.83 28.64
N ALA A 289 -22.04 34.23 27.58
CA ALA A 289 -21.73 34.59 26.20
C ALA A 289 -22.35 35.95 25.81
N GLU A 290 -21.53 36.89 25.34
CA GLU A 290 -21.99 38.20 24.86
C GLU A 290 -22.78 38.12 23.54
N CYS A 291 -22.58 37.05 22.76
CA CYS A 291 -23.34 36.78 21.55
C CYS A 291 -24.52 35.85 21.83
N PRO A 292 -25.74 36.16 21.33
CA PRO A 292 -26.90 35.32 21.55
C PRO A 292 -26.77 33.99 20.80
N LYS A 293 -27.18 32.91 21.47
CA LYS A 293 -27.24 31.55 20.92
C LYS A 293 -28.01 31.55 19.59
N PRO A 294 -27.42 31.08 18.48
CA PRO A 294 -28.13 31.02 17.20
C PRO A 294 -29.34 30.09 17.31
N SER A 295 -30.49 30.54 16.79
CA SER A 295 -31.73 29.77 16.83
C SER A 295 -31.59 28.50 15.98
N ILE A 296 -31.74 27.34 16.62
CA ILE A 296 -31.71 26.03 15.96
C ILE A 296 -32.88 25.95 14.95
N PRO A 297 -32.66 25.57 13.68
CA PRO A 297 -33.78 25.23 12.80
C PRO A 297 -34.43 23.95 13.33
N ALA A 298 -35.75 23.99 13.54
CA ALA A 298 -36.54 22.94 14.18
C ALA A 298 -36.16 21.52 13.73
N SER A 299 -35.35 20.84 14.53
CA SER A 299 -35.13 19.40 14.44
C SER A 299 -36.29 18.70 15.14
N VAL A 300 -36.94 17.80 14.41
CA VAL A 300 -38.09 16.98 14.84
C VAL A 300 -37.82 16.36 16.21
N GLN A 301 -38.59 16.80 17.22
CA GLN A 301 -38.71 16.09 18.50
C GLN A 301 -39.53 14.81 18.25
N LEU A 302 -38.89 13.64 18.28
CA LEU A 302 -39.60 12.38 18.46
C LEU A 302 -39.85 12.21 19.95
N THR A 303 -41.12 12.31 20.35
CA THR A 303 -41.58 12.03 21.72
C THR A 303 -41.70 10.52 21.93
N LEU A 304 -41.37 10.08 23.15
CA LEU A 304 -41.36 8.69 23.65
C LEU A 304 -42.70 7.94 23.60
N GLU A 305 -43.76 8.49 23.01
CA GLU A 305 -45.08 7.86 22.95
C GLU A 305 -45.30 6.96 21.71
N SER A 306 -44.36 6.90 20.76
CA SER A 306 -44.53 6.11 19.54
C SER A 306 -43.97 4.68 19.59
N ILE A 307 -43.60 4.16 20.76
CA ILE A 307 -42.95 2.83 20.91
C ILE A 307 -43.92 1.73 21.41
N LEU A 308 -45.20 2.02 21.65
CA LEU A 308 -46.13 1.01 22.20
C LEU A 308 -47.11 0.33 21.22
N ASP A 309 -46.90 0.42 19.91
CA ASP A 309 -47.66 -0.40 18.94
C ASP A 309 -46.78 -0.91 17.80
N ILE A 310 -45.84 -1.84 18.08
CA ILE A 310 -45.39 -2.95 17.20
C ILE A 310 -44.97 -4.14 18.07
#